data_AF-A0A6J0CZC1-F1
#
_entry.id   AF-A0A6J0CZC1-F1
#
_cell.length_a   1.000
_cell.length_b   1.000
_cell.length_c   1.000
_cell.angle_alpha   90.00
_cell.angle_beta   90.00
_cell.angle_gamma   90.00
#
_symmetry.space_group_name_H-M   'P 1'
#
loop_
_entity.id
_entity.type
_entity.pdbx_description
1 polymer ?
#
loop_
_entity_poly.entity_id
_entity_poly.type
_entity_poly.pdbx_seq_one_letter_code
_entity_poly.pdbx_strand_id
1 'polypeptide(L)'
;MYQFREKCYTKDPKEEKIGDSPLRDEGASLNIFSVYPSAGSHDKPPLSACPSYIVPLGQRVELRCDSHSYYYTFKLYKELGNPIPHIQGRLFQRKFVFEPVTTEYAGTYRCYGFNDHYPFKISANSDPVKIIISEIYRKPFLVALQPPLVNLGEKVTLECRSEIVFDTFILTSHKNGTIKDSLELTAEHHHGGSQANFSIGPVTPDDAGTYRCYGTFNHSPYEWSESSDPIDIKITGLYKKPSLSALMEPVVMSGENMTLTCFSDLQFDMFHLSMEGVPKEHGLPSVKSHNGTFQDSFHIGSVVQAGNYRCYGSFRNSSHLWSTPSDPLYILVTDNRRNLNMLIGQSVTMILVFLIILIYSCCSSKKSKSQEQASESHLSSVRKQDQRSR
;
A
#
# COMPACT_ATOMS: atom_id res chain seq x y z
N MET A 1 -27.44 7.06 19.87
CA MET A 1 -26.51 8.05 19.29
C MET A 1 -25.13 7.69 19.80
N TYR A 2 -24.38 6.87 19.05
CA TYR A 2 -23.07 6.39 19.47
C TYR A 2 -22.07 7.54 19.36
N GLN A 3 -21.62 8.05 20.50
CA GLN A 3 -20.57 9.05 20.57
C GLN A 3 -19.25 8.36 20.18
N PHE A 4 -18.77 8.59 18.96
CA PHE A 4 -17.42 8.19 18.57
C PHE A 4 -16.45 8.86 19.54
N ARG A 5 -15.86 8.07 20.46
CA ARG A 5 -14.71 8.54 21.23
C ARG A 5 -13.54 8.64 20.26
N GLU A 6 -13.20 9.86 19.87
CA GLU A 6 -11.94 10.15 19.18
C GLU A 6 -10.79 9.67 20.06
N LYS A 7 -9.93 8.80 19.51
CA LYS A 7 -8.76 8.30 20.22
C LYS A 7 -7.72 9.42 20.28
N CYS A 8 -7.22 9.69 21.47
CA CYS A 8 -6.17 10.68 21.72
C CYS A 8 -4.83 9.95 21.91
N TYR A 9 -3.73 10.60 21.52
CA TYR A 9 -2.40 9.96 21.47
C TYR A 9 -1.41 10.58 22.45
N THR A 10 -0.64 9.72 23.10
CA THR A 10 0.56 10.05 23.89
C THR A 10 1.74 9.32 23.23
N LYS A 11 2.82 10.00 22.87
CA LYS A 11 4.00 9.32 22.32
C LYS A 11 4.77 8.70 23.49
N ASP A 12 4.83 7.38 23.57
CA ASP A 12 5.72 6.69 24.52
C ASP A 12 7.19 6.84 24.08
N PRO A 13 8.11 7.26 24.97
CA PRO A 13 9.53 7.16 24.70
C PRO A 13 9.97 5.68 24.76
N LYS A 14 10.59 5.18 23.69
CA LYS A 14 11.14 3.81 23.61
C LYS A 14 12.17 3.58 24.73
N GLU A 15 11.90 2.65 25.66
CA GLU A 15 12.91 2.11 26.58
C GLU A 15 13.82 1.13 25.83
N GLU A 16 15.08 1.49 25.68
CA GLU A 16 16.15 0.60 25.24
C GLU A 16 16.57 -0.30 26.42
N LYS A 17 16.08 -1.54 26.48
CA LYS A 17 16.48 -2.49 27.53
C LYS A 17 17.85 -3.10 27.19
N ILE A 18 18.88 -2.61 27.88
CA ILE A 18 20.20 -3.26 27.99
C ILE A 18 20.05 -4.51 28.90
N GLY A 19 20.61 -5.63 28.46
CA GLY A 19 20.35 -6.97 29.00
C GLY A 19 20.91 -7.23 30.41
N ASP A 20 20.16 -8.03 31.17
CA ASP A 20 20.55 -8.54 32.49
C ASP A 20 21.54 -9.72 32.36
N SER A 21 22.60 -9.67 33.17
CA SER A 21 23.46 -10.80 33.51
C SER A 21 23.26 -11.15 34.99
N PRO A 22 23.20 -12.42 35.41
CA PRO A 22 22.91 -12.79 36.79
C PRO A 22 24.19 -12.92 37.63
N LEU A 23 24.22 -12.32 38.82
CA LEU A 23 25.18 -12.66 39.88
C LEU A 23 24.45 -13.00 41.19
N ARG A 24 24.99 -14.03 41.85
CA ARG A 24 24.47 -14.83 42.96
C ARG A 24 24.45 -14.10 44.31
N ASP A 25 23.50 -14.49 45.16
CA ASP A 25 23.42 -14.21 46.61
C ASP A 25 24.38 -15.06 47.44
N GLU A 26 24.94 -14.47 48.50
CA GLU A 26 25.20 -15.12 49.81
C GLU A 26 25.21 -14.06 50.95
N GLY A 27 24.52 -14.35 52.06
CA GLY A 27 24.99 -14.00 53.43
C GLY A 27 24.31 -12.87 54.22
N ALA A 28 23.47 -13.27 55.20
CA ALA A 28 22.67 -12.51 56.20
C ALA A 28 23.37 -11.42 57.08
N SER A 29 22.74 -10.23 57.26
CA SER A 29 21.96 -9.72 58.44
C SER A 29 22.81 -9.13 59.60
N LEU A 30 22.67 -7.86 60.06
CA LEU A 30 21.48 -7.26 60.70
C LEU A 30 21.53 -5.70 60.80
N ASN A 31 20.37 -5.08 60.55
CA ASN A 31 19.79 -3.80 61.04
C ASN A 31 20.53 -2.46 60.89
N ILE A 32 19.94 -1.53 60.10
CA ILE A 32 19.60 -0.13 60.44
C ILE A 32 18.69 0.45 59.33
N PHE A 33 17.52 0.99 59.72
CA PHE A 33 16.46 1.66 58.93
C PHE A 33 15.99 1.02 57.61
N SER A 34 14.77 0.47 57.63
CA SER A 34 13.97 0.28 56.42
C SER A 34 13.62 1.64 55.80
N VAL A 35 14.46 2.15 54.91
CA VAL A 35 14.03 3.12 53.91
C VAL A 35 13.37 2.31 52.82
N TYR A 36 12.04 2.20 52.88
CA TYR A 36 11.25 1.86 51.70
C TYR A 36 11.68 2.81 50.57
N PRO A 37 12.19 2.32 49.42
CA PRO A 37 12.22 3.14 48.23
C PRO A 37 10.76 3.31 47.83
N SER A 38 10.15 4.42 48.27
CA SER A 38 8.81 4.79 47.84
C SER A 38 8.84 4.95 46.33
N ALA A 39 8.21 4.01 45.64
CA ALA A 39 7.81 4.15 44.26
C ALA A 39 6.84 5.35 44.15
N GLY A 40 7.37 6.53 43.81
CA GLY A 40 6.60 7.74 43.57
C GLY A 40 5.85 7.67 42.23
N SER A 41 4.73 6.96 42.20
CA SER A 41 3.89 6.73 41.01
C SER A 41 2.64 7.63 40.91
N HIS A 42 2.62 8.82 41.53
CA HIS A 42 1.47 9.72 41.41
C HIS A 42 1.92 11.19 41.40
N ASP A 43 1.72 11.89 40.27
CA ASP A 43 1.54 13.38 40.15
C ASP A 43 2.02 13.99 38.79
N LYS A 44 2.22 13.23 37.69
CA LYS A 44 2.36 13.81 36.33
C LYS A 44 1.03 13.74 35.56
N PRO A 45 0.49 14.86 35.02
CA PRO A 45 -0.74 14.83 34.24
C PRO A 45 -0.46 14.33 32.81
N PRO A 46 -1.22 13.35 32.28
CA PRO A 46 -1.07 12.94 30.88
C PRO A 46 -1.51 14.05 29.93
N LEU A 47 -0.66 14.35 28.94
CA LEU A 47 -0.97 15.25 27.82
C LEU A 47 -1.18 14.42 26.56
N SER A 48 -2.27 14.67 25.83
CA SER A 48 -2.60 13.96 24.60
C SER A 48 -3.08 14.90 23.50
N ALA A 49 -2.87 14.51 22.23
CA ALA A 49 -3.36 15.23 21.06
C ALA A 49 -4.47 14.44 20.35
N CYS A 50 -5.55 15.11 19.93
CA CYS A 50 -6.68 14.53 19.21
C CYS A 50 -7.06 15.39 17.99
N PRO A 51 -7.37 14.81 16.81
CA PRO A 51 -7.39 13.38 16.52
C PRO A 51 -6.01 12.80 16.16
N SER A 52 -4.97 13.62 16.06
CA SER A 52 -3.60 13.20 15.73
C SER A 52 -2.60 14.27 16.18
N TYR A 53 -1.35 13.87 16.39
CA TYR A 53 -0.24 14.80 16.64
C TYR A 53 0.40 15.33 15.35
N ILE A 54 0.20 14.64 14.22
CA ILE A 54 0.46 15.14 12.86
C ILE A 54 -0.82 15.79 12.38
N VAL A 55 -0.78 17.11 12.13
CA VAL A 55 -1.95 17.94 11.85
C VAL A 55 -1.73 18.66 10.53
N PRO A 56 -2.58 18.47 9.52
CA PRO A 56 -2.46 19.22 8.28
C PRO A 56 -2.67 20.72 8.48
N LEU A 57 -1.97 21.52 7.67
CA LEU A 57 -2.10 22.98 7.70
C LEU A 57 -3.57 23.41 7.54
N GLY A 58 -4.02 24.33 8.38
CA GLY A 58 -5.41 24.82 8.38
C GLY A 58 -6.43 23.94 9.11
N GLN A 59 -6.05 22.74 9.56
CA GLN A 59 -6.93 21.83 10.31
C GLN A 59 -7.00 22.19 11.80
N ARG A 60 -7.69 21.34 12.58
CA ARG A 60 -7.91 21.47 14.02
C ARG A 60 -7.18 20.38 14.80
N VAL A 61 -6.62 20.74 15.96
CA VAL A 61 -6.15 19.78 16.97
C VAL A 61 -6.57 20.22 18.37
N GLU A 62 -7.01 19.27 19.19
CA GLU A 62 -7.22 19.45 20.62
C GLU A 62 -6.09 18.79 21.42
N LEU A 63 -5.39 19.59 22.22
CA LEU A 63 -4.50 19.10 23.27
C LEU A 63 -5.27 18.99 24.58
N ARG A 64 -5.27 17.80 25.18
CA ARG A 64 -5.96 17.53 26.43
C ARG A 64 -4.96 17.10 27.49
N CYS A 65 -4.91 17.88 28.56
CA CYS A 65 -4.17 17.56 29.78
C CYS A 65 -5.15 16.97 30.79
N ASP A 66 -4.91 15.76 31.27
CA ASP A 66 -5.82 15.05 32.16
C ASP A 66 -5.25 14.85 33.58
N SER A 67 -6.10 14.55 34.55
CA SER A 67 -5.71 14.15 35.90
C SER A 67 -6.81 13.29 36.52
N HIS A 68 -6.42 12.42 37.45
CA HIS A 68 -7.33 11.62 38.26
C HIS A 68 -8.21 12.47 39.19
N SER A 69 -7.82 13.72 39.48
CA SER A 69 -8.55 14.63 40.36
C SER A 69 -9.14 15.80 39.59
N TYR A 70 -10.43 16.06 39.82
CA TYR A 70 -11.18 17.15 39.19
C TYR A 70 -10.82 18.54 39.71
N TYR A 71 -10.03 18.63 40.79
CA TYR A 71 -9.58 19.90 41.39
C TYR A 71 -8.33 20.47 40.72
N TYR A 72 -7.89 19.87 39.60
CA TYR A 72 -6.75 20.36 38.84
C TYR A 72 -7.18 21.14 37.63
N THR A 73 -6.64 22.34 37.51
CA THR A 73 -6.70 23.16 36.30
C THR A 73 -5.30 23.20 35.69
N PHE A 74 -5.17 23.15 34.36
CA PHE A 74 -3.86 22.91 33.72
C PHE A 74 -3.39 24.09 32.90
N LYS A 75 -2.08 24.31 32.90
CA LYS A 75 -1.43 25.25 32.00
C LYS A 75 -0.64 24.47 30.97
N LEU A 76 -0.94 24.71 29.71
CA LEU A 76 -0.17 24.23 28.57
C LEU A 76 0.91 25.25 28.22
N TYR A 77 2.11 24.79 27.93
CA TYR A 77 3.18 25.63 27.42
C TYR A 77 3.99 24.89 26.36
N LYS A 78 4.61 25.67 25.48
CA LYS A 78 5.53 25.21 24.45
C LYS A 78 6.96 25.29 25.01
N GLU A 79 7.75 24.23 24.91
CA GLU A 79 9.10 24.19 25.49
C GLU A 79 10.05 25.21 24.84
N LEU A 80 9.92 25.43 23.53
CA LEU A 80 10.79 26.28 22.73
C LEU A 80 9.97 27.12 21.72
N GLY A 81 10.44 28.33 21.46
CA GLY A 81 9.83 29.26 20.49
C GLY A 81 8.92 30.30 21.13
N ASN A 82 8.26 31.09 20.27
CA ASN A 82 7.40 32.18 20.72
C ASN A 82 6.19 31.65 21.50
N PRO A 83 5.77 32.33 22.58
CA PRO A 83 4.52 32.04 23.26
C PRO A 83 3.36 32.16 22.29
N ILE A 84 2.44 31.20 22.28
CA ILE A 84 1.29 31.21 21.39
C ILE A 84 0.25 32.20 21.92
N PRO A 85 -0.13 33.25 21.17
CA PRO A 85 -0.97 34.35 21.67
C PRO A 85 -2.32 33.88 22.23
N HIS A 86 -2.92 32.86 21.62
CA HIS A 86 -4.23 32.31 22.02
C HIS A 86 -4.20 31.52 23.34
N ILE A 87 -3.01 31.11 23.81
CA ILE A 87 -2.79 30.42 25.09
C ILE A 87 -2.53 31.44 26.22
N GLN A 88 -2.06 32.65 25.90
CA GLN A 88 -1.75 33.68 26.91
C GLN A 88 -3.00 34.25 27.62
N GLY A 89 -4.18 34.21 26.99
CA GLY A 89 -5.43 34.74 27.59
C GLY A 89 -6.32 33.71 28.31
N ARG A 90 -6.05 32.41 28.15
CA ARG A 90 -6.85 31.32 28.76
C ARG A 90 -6.09 30.72 29.94
N LEU A 91 -6.31 31.30 31.11
CA LEU A 91 -5.76 30.79 32.36
C LEU A 91 -6.46 29.48 32.71
N PHE A 92 -5.66 28.43 32.81
CA PHE A 92 -5.95 27.10 33.32
C PHE A 92 -7.17 26.37 32.74
N GLN A 93 -6.94 25.47 31.78
CA GLN A 93 -7.98 24.66 31.14
C GLN A 93 -7.53 23.21 30.99
N ARG A 94 -8.50 22.29 30.89
CA ARG A 94 -8.22 20.87 30.61
C ARG A 94 -7.99 20.61 29.11
N LYS A 95 -8.56 21.46 28.26
CA LYS A 95 -8.60 21.32 26.79
C LYS A 95 -8.08 22.60 26.15
N PHE A 96 -7.18 22.44 25.18
CA PHE A 96 -6.59 23.53 24.41
C PHE A 96 -6.80 23.22 22.93
N VAL A 97 -7.52 24.09 22.23
CA VAL A 97 -7.88 23.87 20.83
C VAL A 97 -7.07 24.82 19.96
N PHE A 98 -6.41 24.28 18.95
CA PHE A 98 -5.76 25.05 17.89
C PHE A 98 -6.59 24.90 16.62
N GLU A 99 -7.14 26.00 16.12
CA GLU A 99 -7.98 26.03 14.93
C GLU A 99 -8.08 27.48 14.38
N PRO A 100 -7.72 27.71 13.11
CA PRO A 100 -6.96 26.83 12.23
C PRO A 100 -5.49 26.73 12.66
N VAL A 101 -4.88 25.57 12.45
CA VAL A 101 -3.46 25.35 12.77
C VAL A 101 -2.56 25.96 11.69
N THR A 102 -1.58 26.74 12.13
CA THR A 102 -0.46 27.31 11.36
C THR A 102 0.88 26.74 11.81
N THR A 103 1.96 27.04 11.07
CA THR A 103 3.34 26.62 11.42
C THR A 103 3.81 27.15 12.78
N GLU A 104 3.23 28.24 13.30
CA GLU A 104 3.55 28.78 14.63
C GLU A 104 3.20 27.80 15.77
N TYR A 105 2.20 26.94 15.56
CA TYR A 105 1.80 25.91 16.51
C TYR A 105 2.72 24.66 16.48
N ALA A 106 3.63 24.55 15.50
CA ALA A 106 4.55 23.43 15.40
C ALA A 106 5.54 23.42 16.58
N GLY A 107 5.68 22.31 17.31
CA GLY A 107 6.66 22.21 18.40
C GLY A 107 6.31 21.23 19.50
N THR A 108 7.11 21.26 20.57
CA THR A 108 6.93 20.38 21.74
C THR A 108 6.18 21.08 22.85
N TYR A 109 5.14 20.43 23.34
CA TYR A 109 4.24 20.92 24.38
C TYR A 109 4.32 20.06 25.63
N ARG A 110 4.18 20.72 26.78
CA ARG A 110 3.93 20.09 28.07
C ARG A 110 2.83 20.81 28.80
N CYS A 111 2.18 20.09 29.70
CA CYS A 111 1.25 20.68 30.63
C CYS A 111 1.61 20.35 32.07
N TYR A 112 1.14 21.19 32.96
CA TYR A 112 1.21 20.95 34.40
C TYR A 112 -0.07 21.49 35.05
N GLY A 113 -0.45 20.89 36.17
CA GLY A 113 -1.69 21.16 36.88
C GLY A 113 -1.47 21.99 38.14
N PHE A 114 -2.44 22.84 38.44
CA PHE A 114 -2.58 23.58 39.68
C PHE A 114 -3.78 23.03 40.44
N ASN A 115 -3.62 22.78 41.73
CA ASN A 115 -4.70 22.34 42.57
C ASN A 115 -5.49 23.54 43.12
N ASP A 116 -6.78 23.63 42.79
CA ASP A 116 -7.62 24.76 43.19
C ASP A 116 -7.84 24.84 44.72
N HIS A 117 -7.72 23.72 45.44
CA HIS A 117 -7.86 23.67 46.91
C HIS A 117 -6.56 23.99 47.65
N TYR A 118 -5.42 23.77 47.00
CA TYR A 118 -4.09 23.97 47.57
C TYR A 118 -3.23 24.74 46.56
N PRO A 119 -3.31 26.09 46.54
CA PRO A 119 -2.74 26.92 45.47
C PRO A 119 -1.22 26.87 45.36
N PHE A 120 -0.53 26.29 46.35
CA PHE A 120 0.92 26.06 46.33
C PHE A 120 1.33 24.66 45.85
N LYS A 121 0.36 23.75 45.62
CA LYS A 121 0.63 22.40 45.10
C LYS A 121 0.50 22.39 43.58
N ILE A 122 1.66 22.34 42.92
CA ILE A 122 1.79 22.19 41.46
C ILE A 122 2.13 20.73 41.15
N SER A 123 1.54 20.18 40.08
CA SER A 123 1.89 18.84 39.60
C SER A 123 3.28 18.81 38.97
N ALA A 124 3.83 17.62 38.75
CA ALA A 124 4.95 17.46 37.82
C ALA A 124 4.53 17.86 36.40
N ASN A 125 5.50 18.15 35.53
CA ASN A 125 5.23 18.36 34.10
C ASN A 125 4.86 17.03 33.44
N SER A 126 3.95 17.11 32.47
CA SER A 126 3.61 15.98 31.60
C SER A 126 4.81 15.49 30.80
N ASP A 127 4.66 14.30 30.23
CA ASP A 127 5.51 13.90 29.12
C ASP A 127 5.28 14.85 27.92
N PRO A 128 6.32 15.11 27.11
CA PRO A 128 6.22 16.02 25.98
C PRO A 128 5.40 15.44 24.83
N VAL A 129 4.55 16.27 24.23
CA VAL A 129 3.83 15.96 22.99
C VAL A 129 4.32 16.87 21.88
N LYS A 130 4.79 16.28 20.78
CA LYS A 130 5.21 17.03 19.58
C LYS A 130 4.00 17.23 18.67
N ILE A 131 3.65 18.49 18.38
CA ILE A 131 2.69 18.84 17.34
C ILE A 131 3.47 19.13 16.06
N ILE A 132 3.11 18.39 15.02
CA ILE A 132 3.76 18.43 13.72
C ILE A 132 2.76 18.93 12.70
N ILE A 133 3.16 19.91 11.90
CA ILE A 133 2.32 20.50 10.87
C ILE A 133 2.70 19.88 9.54
N SER A 134 1.78 19.14 8.92
CA SER A 134 1.99 18.53 7.61
C SER A 134 1.41 19.40 6.49
N GLU A 135 1.62 18.96 5.25
CA GLU A 135 1.18 19.68 4.04
C GLU A 135 1.91 21.01 3.80
N ILE A 136 3.12 21.15 4.35
CA ILE A 136 3.99 22.32 4.11
C ILE A 136 4.76 22.16 2.79
N TYR A 137 5.24 20.95 2.52
CA TYR A 137 6.02 20.60 1.33
C TYR A 137 5.28 19.55 0.48
N ARG A 138 5.62 19.44 -0.80
CA ARG A 138 5.01 18.44 -1.70
C ARG A 138 5.30 17.00 -1.24
N LYS A 139 4.34 16.09 -1.45
CA LYS A 139 4.46 14.69 -1.01
C LYS A 139 5.64 13.95 -1.65
N PRO A 140 6.34 13.08 -0.90
CA PRO A 140 7.30 12.14 -1.48
C PRO A 140 6.57 10.95 -2.12
N PHE A 141 7.32 10.15 -2.88
CA PHE A 141 6.87 8.90 -3.47
C PHE A 141 7.33 7.72 -2.61
N LEU A 142 6.40 6.86 -2.22
CA LEU A 142 6.67 5.64 -1.45
C LEU A 142 6.45 4.42 -2.35
N VAL A 143 7.43 3.51 -2.36
CA VAL A 143 7.36 2.27 -3.13
C VAL A 143 7.86 1.09 -2.31
N ALA A 144 7.23 -0.08 -2.48
CA ALA A 144 7.74 -1.33 -1.93
C ALA A 144 8.69 -1.97 -2.94
N LEU A 145 9.93 -2.28 -2.54
CA LEU A 145 10.92 -2.90 -3.42
C LEU A 145 10.62 -4.38 -3.69
N GLN A 146 9.78 -4.99 -2.87
CA GLN A 146 9.25 -6.35 -3.02
C GLN A 146 7.71 -6.31 -3.02
N PRO A 147 7.03 -7.36 -3.52
CA PRO A 147 5.58 -7.43 -3.43
C PRO A 147 5.09 -7.26 -1.98
N PRO A 148 3.99 -6.53 -1.73
CA PRO A 148 3.54 -6.17 -0.39
C PRO A 148 2.85 -7.33 0.37
N LEU A 149 3.08 -8.57 -0.07
CA LEU A 149 2.67 -9.81 0.57
C LEU A 149 3.90 -10.48 1.18
N VAL A 150 4.06 -10.35 2.49
CA VAL A 150 5.30 -10.72 3.20
C VAL A 150 5.01 -11.88 4.15
N ASN A 151 5.76 -12.97 4.07
CA ASN A 151 5.58 -14.06 5.04
C ASN A 151 6.16 -13.67 6.40
N LEU A 152 5.59 -14.23 7.47
CA LEU A 152 6.16 -14.10 8.81
C LEU A 152 7.66 -14.44 8.84
N GLY A 153 8.43 -13.59 9.50
CA GLY A 153 9.88 -13.74 9.63
C GLY A 153 10.70 -13.25 8.43
N GLU A 154 10.07 -12.90 7.30
CA GLU A 154 10.75 -12.26 6.17
C GLU A 154 10.97 -10.76 6.43
N LYS A 155 11.62 -10.09 5.49
CA LYS A 155 11.85 -8.64 5.50
C LYS A 155 11.27 -8.01 4.26
N VAL A 156 10.78 -6.79 4.41
CA VAL A 156 10.34 -5.93 3.30
C VAL A 156 11.05 -4.60 3.38
N THR A 157 11.44 -4.06 2.23
CA THR A 157 12.04 -2.74 2.15
C THR A 157 11.10 -1.78 1.44
N LEU A 158 10.80 -0.66 2.10
CA LEU A 158 10.07 0.45 1.53
C LEU A 158 11.06 1.57 1.19
N GLU A 159 11.11 1.96 -0.07
CA GLU A 159 11.88 3.11 -0.53
C GLU A 159 10.97 4.33 -0.54
N CYS A 160 11.40 5.39 0.14
CA CYS A 160 10.77 6.69 0.06
C CYS A 160 11.71 7.66 -0.66
N ARG A 161 11.22 8.33 -1.70
CA ARG A 161 12.02 9.22 -2.55
C ARG A 161 11.29 10.51 -2.88
N SER A 162 12.05 11.57 -3.10
CA SER A 162 11.53 12.89 -3.44
C SER A 162 12.50 13.64 -4.35
N GLU A 163 11.97 14.51 -5.21
CA GLU A 163 12.76 15.52 -5.92
C GLU A 163 13.18 16.67 -4.98
N ILE A 164 12.46 16.84 -3.86
CA ILE A 164 12.88 17.75 -2.79
C ILE A 164 13.97 17.05 -1.99
N VAL A 165 15.09 17.75 -1.81
CA VAL A 165 16.28 17.31 -1.09
C VAL A 165 16.05 17.39 0.43
N PHE A 166 15.11 16.61 0.95
CA PHE A 166 14.84 16.52 2.38
C PHE A 166 16.03 15.92 3.12
N ASP A 167 16.30 16.39 4.34
CA ASP A 167 17.36 15.85 5.20
C ASP A 167 16.98 14.50 5.82
N THR A 168 15.67 14.32 6.08
CA THR A 168 15.15 13.18 6.84
C THR A 168 13.79 12.75 6.27
N PHE A 169 13.59 11.44 6.19
CA PHE A 169 12.30 10.84 5.90
C PHE A 169 11.70 10.18 7.15
N ILE A 170 10.38 10.27 7.28
CA ILE A 170 9.61 9.61 8.34
C ILE A 170 8.63 8.65 7.70
N LEU A 171 8.76 7.37 8.03
CA LEU A 171 7.80 6.34 7.68
C LEU A 171 6.85 6.12 8.86
N THR A 172 5.55 6.30 8.64
CA THR A 172 4.50 6.05 9.64
C THR A 172 3.72 4.79 9.29
N SER A 173 3.47 3.94 10.28
CA SER A 173 2.58 2.78 10.15
C SER A 173 1.21 3.10 10.76
N HIS A 174 0.16 2.68 10.07
CA HIS A 174 -1.22 2.94 10.45
C HIS A 174 -1.99 1.64 10.58
N LYS A 175 -2.80 1.54 11.65
CA LYS A 175 -3.72 0.43 11.87
C LYS A 175 -5.08 1.00 12.26
N ASN A 176 -6.14 0.58 11.55
CA ASN A 176 -7.51 1.06 11.77
C ASN A 176 -7.64 2.60 11.77
N GLY A 177 -6.91 3.29 10.88
CA GLY A 177 -6.94 4.75 10.77
C GLY A 177 -6.14 5.50 11.85
N THR A 178 -5.35 4.78 12.66
CA THR A 178 -4.56 5.35 13.75
C THR A 178 -3.07 5.11 13.53
N ILE A 179 -2.23 6.12 13.82
CA ILE A 179 -0.77 5.99 13.76
C ILE A 179 -0.33 5.04 14.87
N LYS A 180 0.37 3.96 14.51
CA LYS A 180 0.87 2.94 15.43
C LYS A 180 2.33 3.19 15.82
N ASP A 181 3.21 3.31 14.82
CA ASP A 181 4.63 3.60 15.01
C ASP A 181 5.14 4.55 13.91
N SER A 182 6.31 5.11 14.15
CA SER A 182 7.04 5.93 13.19
C SER A 182 8.52 5.56 13.21
N LEU A 183 9.10 5.36 12.04
CA LEU A 183 10.55 5.23 11.85
C LEU A 183 11.08 6.46 11.14
N GLU A 184 12.24 6.93 11.57
CA GLU A 184 12.91 8.11 11.04
C GLU A 184 14.27 7.69 10.49
N LEU A 185 14.59 8.11 9.27
CA LEU A 185 15.88 7.83 8.62
C LEU A 185 16.41 9.09 7.94
N THR A 186 17.70 9.33 8.09
CA THR A 186 18.41 10.36 7.33
C THR A 186 18.37 10.01 5.85
N ALA A 187 18.10 11.01 5.02
CA ALA A 187 18.02 10.84 3.59
C ALA A 187 19.40 10.74 2.94
N GLU A 188 19.50 9.90 1.92
CA GLU A 188 20.60 9.89 0.99
C GLU A 188 20.30 10.85 -0.17
N HIS A 189 21.29 11.67 -0.53
CA HIS A 189 21.15 12.68 -1.57
C HIS A 189 21.71 12.16 -2.90
N HIS A 190 20.86 12.07 -3.92
CA HIS A 190 21.24 11.54 -5.24
C HIS A 190 20.57 12.35 -6.35
N HIS A 191 21.34 12.69 -7.40
CA HIS A 191 20.84 13.19 -8.70
C HIS A 191 19.66 14.18 -8.63
N GLY A 192 19.77 15.23 -7.81
CA GLY A 192 18.75 16.29 -7.73
C GLY A 192 17.54 15.96 -6.87
N GLY A 193 17.61 14.95 -5.99
CA GLY A 193 16.59 14.62 -5.01
C GLY A 193 17.17 13.94 -3.76
N SER A 194 16.29 13.38 -2.94
CA SER A 194 16.69 12.56 -1.79
C SER A 194 15.83 11.30 -1.65
N GLN A 195 16.40 10.26 -1.04
CA GLN A 195 15.71 8.99 -0.81
C GLN A 195 16.16 8.31 0.48
N ALA A 196 15.36 7.40 1.02
CA ALA A 196 15.70 6.54 2.14
C ALA A 196 15.04 5.17 2.02
N ASN A 197 15.76 4.13 2.44
CA ASN A 197 15.31 2.74 2.39
C ASN A 197 14.98 2.23 3.80
N PHE A 198 13.70 2.04 4.08
CA PHE A 198 13.20 1.52 5.35
C PHE A 198 13.10 0.00 5.29
N SER A 199 14.00 -0.69 5.99
CA SER A 199 13.93 -2.15 6.14
C SER A 199 13.04 -2.52 7.32
N ILE A 200 11.95 -3.23 7.06
CA ILE A 200 11.00 -3.70 8.06
C ILE A 200 11.17 -5.22 8.20
N GLY A 201 11.53 -5.66 9.40
CA GLY A 201 11.49 -7.07 9.79
C GLY A 201 12.74 -7.56 10.52
N PRO A 202 12.76 -8.84 10.96
CA PRO A 202 11.82 -9.92 10.63
C PRO A 202 10.37 -9.58 10.97
N VAL A 203 9.45 -9.66 10.01
CA VAL A 203 8.09 -9.14 10.19
C VAL A 203 7.28 -10.02 11.13
N THR A 204 6.52 -9.35 12.00
CA THR A 204 5.57 -9.92 12.97
C THR A 204 4.16 -9.46 12.61
N PRO A 205 3.08 -10.07 13.13
CA PRO A 205 1.71 -9.64 12.85
C PRO A 205 1.43 -8.16 13.20
N ASP A 206 2.28 -7.59 14.03
CA ASP A 206 2.22 -6.19 14.43
C ASP A 206 2.69 -5.22 13.35
N ASP A 207 3.53 -5.67 12.41
CA ASP A 207 4.03 -4.88 11.29
C ASP A 207 3.03 -4.81 10.12
N ALA A 208 1.91 -5.53 10.21
CA ALA A 208 0.84 -5.48 9.23
C ALA A 208 0.05 -4.17 9.35
N GLY A 209 -0.12 -3.45 8.24
CA GLY A 209 -0.83 -2.18 8.24
C GLY A 209 -0.59 -1.35 7.00
N THR A 210 -1.04 -0.10 7.06
CA THR A 210 -0.89 0.88 5.99
C THR A 210 0.29 1.80 6.30
N TYR A 211 1.23 1.89 5.39
CA TYR A 211 2.44 2.70 5.54
C TYR A 211 2.36 3.97 4.70
N ARG A 212 2.86 5.07 5.26
CA ARG A 212 2.93 6.39 4.61
C ARG A 212 4.25 7.06 4.94
N CYS A 213 4.82 7.78 3.98
CA CYS A 213 6.08 8.50 4.15
C CYS A 213 5.89 10.02 4.14
N TYR A 214 6.75 10.71 4.87
CA TYR A 214 6.87 12.17 4.93
C TYR A 214 8.34 12.57 4.79
N GLY A 215 8.60 13.77 4.26
CA GLY A 215 9.91 14.40 4.28
C GLY A 215 9.94 15.63 5.21
N THR A 216 11.08 15.86 5.86
CA THR A 216 11.32 17.02 6.73
C THR A 216 12.74 17.54 6.57
N PHE A 217 12.97 18.78 6.96
CA PHE A 217 14.31 19.35 7.10
C PHE A 217 14.74 19.41 8.57
N ASN A 218 16.05 19.38 8.81
CA ASN A 218 16.63 19.45 10.15
C ASN A 218 16.42 20.81 10.82
N HIS A 219 16.34 21.89 10.04
CA HIS A 219 16.09 23.25 10.55
C HIS A 219 14.61 23.51 10.89
N SER A 220 13.69 22.65 10.42
CA SER A 220 12.24 22.75 10.65
C SER A 220 11.63 21.36 10.95
N PRO A 221 12.06 20.66 12.03
CA PRO A 221 11.72 19.25 12.26
C PRO A 221 10.24 18.99 12.61
N TYR A 222 9.46 20.04 12.84
CA TYR A 222 8.02 19.98 13.11
C TYR A 222 7.16 20.34 11.89
N GLU A 223 7.80 20.63 10.74
CA GLU A 223 7.12 20.96 9.49
C GLU A 223 7.39 19.87 8.46
N TRP A 224 6.36 19.13 8.11
CA TRP A 224 6.48 17.96 7.24
C TRP A 224 5.81 18.20 5.89
N SER A 225 6.23 17.41 4.92
CA SER A 225 5.55 17.31 3.64
C SER A 225 4.08 16.86 3.79
N GLU A 226 3.33 16.95 2.70
CA GLU A 226 2.17 16.11 2.47
C GLU A 226 2.57 14.63 2.58
N SER A 227 1.62 13.78 2.92
CA SER A 227 1.85 12.34 3.03
C SER A 227 1.97 11.69 1.65
N SER A 228 2.85 10.70 1.51
CA SER A 228 2.90 9.85 0.32
C SER A 228 1.59 9.09 0.11
N ASP A 229 1.41 8.56 -1.10
CA ASP A 229 0.38 7.56 -1.32
C ASP A 229 0.64 6.33 -0.43
N PRO A 230 -0.42 5.71 0.14
CA PRO A 230 -0.26 4.65 1.12
C PRO A 230 0.13 3.32 0.48
N ILE A 231 0.92 2.51 1.19
CA ILE A 231 1.17 1.11 0.84
C ILE A 231 0.63 0.20 1.95
N ASP A 232 -0.25 -0.73 1.59
CA ASP A 232 -0.73 -1.76 2.51
C ASP A 232 0.18 -2.97 2.51
N ILE A 233 0.87 -3.22 3.63
CA ILE A 233 1.64 -4.43 3.84
C ILE A 233 0.74 -5.49 4.46
N LYS A 234 0.63 -6.62 3.77
CA LYS A 234 -0.14 -7.79 4.19
C LYS A 234 0.83 -8.86 4.66
N ILE A 235 0.62 -9.37 5.87
CA ILE A 235 1.45 -10.43 6.45
C ILE A 235 0.75 -11.77 6.31
N THR A 236 1.45 -12.74 5.72
CA THR A 236 0.96 -14.09 5.43
C THR A 236 1.63 -15.14 6.32
N GLY A 237 1.06 -16.34 6.39
CA GLY A 237 1.65 -17.47 7.12
C GLY A 237 1.13 -17.69 8.55
N LEU A 238 0.12 -16.93 8.98
CA LEU A 238 -0.45 -17.02 10.34
C LEU A 238 -1.44 -18.17 10.52
N TYR A 239 -2.25 -18.44 9.48
CA TYR A 239 -3.37 -19.36 9.53
C TYR A 239 -3.21 -20.48 8.50
N LYS A 240 -3.88 -21.62 8.71
CA LYS A 240 -3.86 -22.76 7.76
C LYS A 240 -4.22 -22.29 6.35
N LYS A 241 -3.51 -22.81 5.34
CA LYS A 241 -3.75 -22.47 3.94
C LYS A 241 -5.16 -22.88 3.46
N PRO A 242 -5.84 -22.04 2.66
CA PRO A 242 -7.02 -22.45 1.89
C PRO A 242 -6.60 -23.23 0.65
N SER A 243 -7.60 -23.71 -0.09
CA SER A 243 -7.44 -24.37 -1.38
C SER A 243 -7.99 -23.48 -2.49
N LEU A 244 -7.30 -23.46 -3.63
CA LEU A 244 -7.68 -22.72 -4.83
C LEU A 244 -7.95 -23.70 -5.96
N SER A 245 -9.09 -23.54 -6.63
CA SER A 245 -9.46 -24.32 -7.81
C SER A 245 -9.96 -23.41 -8.92
N ALA A 246 -9.85 -23.87 -10.16
CA ALA A 246 -10.51 -23.26 -11.31
C ALA A 246 -11.79 -24.04 -11.63
N LEU A 247 -12.82 -23.32 -12.07
CA LEU A 247 -14.04 -23.96 -12.58
C LEU A 247 -13.82 -24.64 -13.94
N MET A 248 -12.92 -24.08 -14.73
CA MET A 248 -12.55 -24.55 -16.07
C MET A 248 -11.09 -25.01 -16.06
N GLU A 249 -10.68 -25.70 -17.12
CA GLU A 249 -9.28 -26.05 -17.32
C GLU A 249 -8.43 -24.75 -17.34
N PRO A 250 -7.23 -24.72 -16.71
CA PRO A 250 -6.44 -23.50 -16.54
C PRO A 250 -5.72 -23.04 -17.82
N VAL A 251 -6.41 -23.15 -18.96
CA VAL A 251 -5.99 -22.70 -20.28
C VAL A 251 -7.12 -21.87 -20.86
N VAL A 252 -6.87 -20.58 -21.08
CA VAL A 252 -7.87 -19.63 -21.59
C VAL A 252 -7.35 -18.92 -22.84
N MET A 253 -8.26 -18.55 -23.75
CA MET A 253 -7.88 -17.66 -24.85
C MET A 253 -7.75 -16.23 -24.34
N SER A 254 -6.82 -15.47 -24.93
CA SER A 254 -6.62 -14.07 -24.57
C SER A 254 -7.92 -13.27 -24.68
N GLY A 255 -8.34 -12.66 -23.57
CA GLY A 255 -9.58 -11.88 -23.49
C GLY A 255 -10.78 -12.61 -22.89
N GLU A 256 -10.69 -13.93 -22.69
CA GLU A 256 -11.74 -14.71 -22.02
C GLU A 256 -11.75 -14.47 -20.50
N ASN A 257 -12.92 -14.66 -19.89
CA ASN A 257 -13.10 -14.55 -18.45
C ASN A 257 -12.89 -15.91 -17.79
N MET A 258 -12.38 -15.91 -16.57
CA MET A 258 -12.15 -17.12 -15.79
C MET A 258 -12.64 -16.96 -14.36
N THR A 259 -13.18 -18.03 -13.80
CA THR A 259 -13.62 -18.04 -12.40
C THR A 259 -12.73 -18.97 -11.58
N LEU A 260 -12.13 -18.42 -10.52
CA LEU A 260 -11.38 -19.17 -9.53
C LEU A 260 -12.16 -19.24 -8.22
N THR A 261 -12.25 -20.42 -7.62
CA THR A 261 -12.91 -20.62 -6.33
C THR A 261 -11.86 -20.88 -5.26
N CYS A 262 -11.88 -20.06 -4.21
CA CYS A 262 -11.09 -20.28 -3.01
C CYS A 262 -12.00 -20.85 -1.92
N PHE A 263 -11.53 -21.89 -1.23
CA PHE A 263 -12.31 -22.52 -0.16
C PHE A 263 -11.44 -23.01 0.99
N SER A 264 -12.05 -23.14 2.17
CA SER A 264 -11.41 -23.65 3.38
C SER A 264 -12.42 -24.28 4.32
N ASP A 265 -11.96 -25.24 5.12
CA ASP A 265 -12.73 -25.73 6.28
C ASP A 265 -12.70 -24.72 7.43
N LEU A 266 -11.71 -23.81 7.45
CA LEU A 266 -11.68 -22.71 8.39
C LEU A 266 -12.70 -21.65 8.00
N GLN A 267 -13.40 -21.16 9.01
CA GLN A 267 -14.38 -20.07 8.88
C GLN A 267 -13.67 -18.72 8.72
N PHE A 268 -12.98 -18.51 7.60
CA PHE A 268 -12.51 -17.18 7.23
C PHE A 268 -13.71 -16.29 6.95
N ASP A 269 -13.60 -15.00 7.28
CA ASP A 269 -14.64 -14.01 6.99
C ASP A 269 -14.49 -13.47 5.56
N MET A 270 -13.25 -13.38 5.07
CA MET A 270 -12.93 -12.86 3.74
C MET A 270 -11.87 -13.74 3.07
N PHE A 271 -12.00 -13.93 1.76
CA PHE A 271 -10.96 -14.49 0.91
C PHE A 271 -10.29 -13.40 0.08
N HIS A 272 -9.02 -13.59 -0.24
CA HIS A 272 -8.22 -12.69 -1.07
C HIS A 272 -7.50 -13.48 -2.15
N LEU A 273 -7.25 -12.83 -3.30
CA LEU A 273 -6.55 -13.41 -4.43
C LEU A 273 -5.31 -12.57 -4.75
N SER A 274 -4.19 -13.22 -5.05
CA SER A 274 -3.00 -12.56 -5.58
C SER A 274 -2.59 -13.17 -6.91
N MET A 275 -1.92 -12.36 -7.74
CA MET A 275 -1.26 -12.79 -8.97
C MET A 275 0.21 -12.39 -8.86
N GLU A 276 1.12 -13.34 -8.97
CA GLU A 276 2.57 -13.10 -8.84
C GLU A 276 2.96 -12.31 -7.58
N GLY A 277 2.27 -12.59 -6.46
CA GLY A 277 2.55 -11.94 -5.17
C GLY A 277 1.96 -10.52 -5.04
N VAL A 278 1.21 -10.03 -6.02
CA VAL A 278 0.49 -8.75 -5.94
C VAL A 278 -0.97 -9.02 -5.56
N PRO A 279 -1.46 -8.48 -4.42
CA PRO A 279 -2.87 -8.52 -4.05
C PRO A 279 -3.77 -7.94 -5.15
N LYS A 280 -4.90 -8.61 -5.43
CA LYS A 280 -6.02 -7.97 -6.14
C LYS A 280 -6.77 -7.06 -5.15
N GLU A 281 -7.26 -5.93 -5.67
CA GLU A 281 -7.78 -4.82 -4.84
C GLU A 281 -8.90 -5.23 -3.86
N HIS A 282 -9.76 -6.18 -4.25
CA HIS A 282 -10.96 -6.51 -3.49
C HIS A 282 -10.95 -7.98 -3.06
N GLY A 283 -10.91 -8.18 -1.74
CA GLY A 283 -11.27 -9.47 -1.14
C GLY A 283 -12.79 -9.68 -1.18
N LEU A 284 -13.22 -10.93 -1.13
CA LEU A 284 -14.63 -11.31 -1.20
C LEU A 284 -15.10 -11.93 0.13
N PRO A 285 -16.35 -11.67 0.56
CA PRO A 285 -16.89 -12.19 1.81
C PRO A 285 -17.21 -13.68 1.69
N SER A 286 -16.62 -14.45 2.60
CA SER A 286 -16.80 -15.89 2.65
C SER A 286 -18.27 -16.32 2.78
N VAL A 287 -18.68 -17.27 1.95
CA VAL A 287 -20.02 -17.87 1.97
C VAL A 287 -19.94 -19.32 2.45
N LYS A 288 -20.85 -19.69 3.36
CA LYS A 288 -20.96 -21.08 3.82
C LYS A 288 -21.60 -21.94 2.73
N SER A 289 -20.87 -22.96 2.30
CA SER A 289 -21.32 -23.96 1.33
C SER A 289 -22.21 -25.03 1.97
N HIS A 290 -22.97 -25.75 1.14
CA HIS A 290 -23.83 -26.87 1.55
C HIS A 290 -23.05 -27.99 2.25
N ASN A 291 -21.78 -28.18 1.90
CA ASN A 291 -20.92 -29.21 2.47
C ASN A 291 -20.27 -28.79 3.81
N GLY A 292 -20.64 -27.61 4.35
CA GLY A 292 -20.09 -27.08 5.59
C GLY A 292 -18.76 -26.33 5.43
N THR A 293 -18.15 -26.34 4.25
CA THR A 293 -16.96 -25.55 3.91
C THR A 293 -17.32 -24.08 3.68
N PHE A 294 -16.30 -23.22 3.75
CA PHE A 294 -16.41 -21.80 3.50
C PHE A 294 -15.71 -21.47 2.19
N GLN A 295 -16.37 -20.78 1.27
CA GLN A 295 -15.83 -20.52 -0.06
C GLN A 295 -16.34 -19.22 -0.67
N ASP A 296 -15.62 -18.74 -1.68
CA ASP A 296 -16.09 -17.71 -2.59
C ASP A 296 -15.41 -17.83 -3.97
N SER A 297 -16.01 -17.23 -5.00
CA SER A 297 -15.59 -17.31 -6.39
C SER A 297 -15.18 -15.94 -6.93
N PHE A 298 -13.91 -15.84 -7.32
CA PHE A 298 -13.32 -14.67 -7.97
C PHE A 298 -13.53 -14.74 -9.48
N HIS A 299 -14.29 -13.78 -10.01
CA HIS A 299 -14.41 -13.56 -11.45
C HIS A 299 -13.24 -12.73 -11.94
N ILE A 300 -12.27 -13.40 -12.56
CA ILE A 300 -11.20 -12.76 -13.31
C ILE A 300 -11.81 -12.38 -14.66
N GLY A 301 -11.86 -11.07 -14.95
CA GLY A 301 -12.27 -10.56 -16.26
C GLY A 301 -11.31 -10.99 -17.36
N SER A 302 -11.26 -10.24 -18.47
CA SER A 302 -10.42 -10.58 -19.63
C SER A 302 -8.97 -10.90 -19.24
N VAL A 303 -8.65 -12.20 -19.26
CA VAL A 303 -7.32 -12.70 -18.91
C VAL A 303 -6.42 -12.46 -20.11
N VAL A 304 -5.50 -11.51 -19.95
CA VAL A 304 -4.55 -11.10 -21.00
C VAL A 304 -3.12 -11.56 -20.70
N GLN A 305 -2.84 -11.93 -19.46
CA GLN A 305 -1.51 -12.31 -19.00
C GLN A 305 -1.57 -13.64 -18.24
N ALA A 306 -0.68 -14.56 -18.62
CA ALA A 306 -0.44 -15.79 -17.89
C ALA A 306 0.25 -15.49 -16.56
N GLY A 307 -0.09 -16.24 -15.51
CA GLY A 307 0.47 -15.98 -14.20
C GLY A 307 0.04 -16.98 -13.14
N ASN A 308 0.75 -16.93 -12.03
CA ASN A 308 0.53 -17.76 -10.87
C ASN A 308 -0.43 -17.09 -9.87
N TYR A 309 -1.58 -17.73 -9.65
CA TYR A 309 -2.60 -17.28 -8.73
C TYR A 309 -2.52 -18.04 -7.41
N ARG A 310 -2.68 -17.32 -6.31
CA ARG A 310 -2.79 -17.88 -4.96
C ARG A 310 -3.94 -17.22 -4.23
N CYS A 311 -4.62 -17.99 -3.38
CA CYS A 311 -5.66 -17.45 -2.52
C CYS A 311 -5.31 -17.55 -1.04
N TYR A 312 -5.93 -16.66 -0.27
CA TYR A 312 -5.68 -16.44 1.15
C TYR A 312 -6.99 -16.23 1.88
N GLY A 313 -7.04 -16.59 3.16
CA GLY A 313 -8.15 -16.28 4.06
C GLY A 313 -7.77 -15.23 5.09
N SER A 314 -8.73 -14.43 5.54
CA SER A 314 -8.56 -13.46 6.64
C SER A 314 -9.81 -13.33 7.49
N PHE A 315 -9.65 -12.78 8.70
CA PHE A 315 -10.74 -12.51 9.64
C PHE A 315 -11.12 -11.03 9.65
N ARG A 316 -12.36 -10.73 10.02
CA ARG A 316 -13.00 -9.41 9.94
C ARG A 316 -12.23 -8.28 10.63
N ASN A 317 -11.51 -8.61 11.71
CA ASN A 317 -10.72 -7.65 12.49
C ASN A 317 -9.26 -7.50 12.02
N SER A 318 -8.86 -8.21 10.97
CA SER A 318 -7.47 -8.35 10.57
C SER A 318 -7.30 -8.28 9.04
N SER A 319 -7.73 -7.18 8.42
CA SER A 319 -7.63 -7.01 6.94
C SER A 319 -6.20 -7.04 6.39
N HIS A 320 -5.19 -6.84 7.24
CA HIS A 320 -3.77 -6.92 6.91
C HIS A 320 -3.10 -8.24 7.27
N LEU A 321 -3.81 -9.18 7.92
CA LEU A 321 -3.28 -10.49 8.32
C LEU A 321 -3.99 -11.60 7.58
N TRP A 322 -3.23 -12.33 6.78
CA TRP A 322 -3.73 -13.35 5.87
C TRP A 322 -3.17 -14.72 6.25
N SER A 323 -3.87 -15.77 5.81
CA SER A 323 -3.43 -17.15 5.97
C SER A 323 -2.11 -17.42 5.25
N THR A 324 -1.56 -18.61 5.46
CA THR A 324 -0.60 -19.21 4.53
C THR A 324 -1.23 -19.26 3.12
N PRO A 325 -0.46 -18.98 2.04
CA PRO A 325 -0.97 -19.07 0.68
C PRO A 325 -1.48 -20.48 0.34
N SER A 326 -2.49 -20.54 -0.52
CA SER A 326 -2.86 -21.78 -1.21
C SER A 326 -1.71 -22.30 -2.07
N ASP A 327 -1.84 -23.54 -2.52
CA ASP A 327 -0.98 -24.04 -3.58
C ASP A 327 -1.17 -23.18 -4.85
N PRO A 328 -0.08 -22.93 -5.60
CA PRO A 328 -0.11 -22.08 -6.78
C PRO A 328 -0.97 -22.69 -7.89
N LEU A 329 -1.80 -21.86 -8.53
CA LEU A 329 -2.56 -22.21 -9.71
C LEU A 329 -2.07 -21.37 -10.90
N TYR A 330 -1.37 -22.00 -11.83
CA TYR A 330 -0.85 -21.34 -13.02
C TYR A 330 -1.90 -21.33 -14.14
N ILE A 331 -2.26 -20.14 -14.62
CA ILE A 331 -3.19 -19.97 -15.75
C ILE A 331 -2.39 -19.68 -17.01
N LEU A 332 -2.58 -20.50 -18.04
CA LEU A 332 -1.97 -20.32 -19.35
C LEU A 332 -2.91 -19.52 -20.26
N VAL A 333 -2.37 -18.51 -20.93
CA VAL A 333 -3.11 -17.71 -21.93
C VAL A 333 -2.64 -18.09 -23.33
N THR A 334 -3.58 -18.51 -24.17
CA THR A 334 -3.33 -18.81 -25.59
C THR A 334 -3.76 -17.62 -26.45
N ASP A 335 -2.92 -17.22 -27.41
CA ASP A 335 -3.23 -16.12 -28.33
C ASP A 335 -3.50 -16.66 -29.75
N ASN A 336 -4.76 -16.57 -30.18
CA ASN A 336 -5.17 -16.97 -31.53
C ASN A 336 -4.91 -15.87 -32.59
N ARG A 337 -4.49 -14.67 -32.19
CA ARG A 337 -4.28 -13.55 -33.12
C ARG A 337 -3.13 -13.79 -34.10
N ARG A 338 -2.11 -14.55 -33.69
CA ARG A 338 -1.02 -15.00 -34.59
C ARG A 338 -1.52 -15.97 -35.65
N ASN A 339 -2.40 -16.89 -35.27
CA ASN A 339 -3.00 -17.86 -36.22
C ASN A 339 -3.90 -17.16 -37.23
N LEU A 340 -4.72 -16.19 -36.81
CA LEU A 340 -5.58 -15.44 -37.72
C LEU A 340 -4.78 -14.59 -38.71
N ASN A 341 -3.73 -13.90 -38.25
CA ASN A 341 -2.85 -13.14 -39.14
C ASN A 341 -2.10 -14.04 -40.15
N MET A 342 -1.66 -15.24 -39.73
CA MET A 342 -1.09 -16.22 -40.65
C MET A 342 -2.13 -16.73 -41.65
N LEU A 343 -3.37 -17.02 -41.22
CA LEU A 343 -4.45 -17.47 -42.09
C LEU A 343 -4.83 -16.41 -43.13
N ILE A 344 -4.89 -15.14 -42.71
CA ILE A 344 -5.12 -14.00 -43.60
C ILE A 344 -3.96 -13.89 -44.59
N GLY A 345 -2.71 -14.01 -44.13
CA GLY A 345 -1.53 -14.01 -45.00
C GLY A 345 -1.57 -15.11 -46.06
N GLN A 346 -1.94 -16.34 -45.67
CA GLN A 346 -2.11 -17.48 -46.58
C GLN A 346 -3.26 -17.28 -47.57
N SER A 347 -4.39 -16.73 -47.12
CA SER A 347 -5.53 -16.44 -48.00
C SER A 347 -5.19 -15.39 -49.06
N VAL A 348 -4.53 -14.29 -48.66
CA VAL A 348 -4.12 -13.22 -49.57
C VAL A 348 -3.11 -13.72 -50.60
N THR A 349 -2.13 -14.53 -50.18
CA THR A 349 -1.16 -15.13 -51.11
C THR A 349 -1.82 -16.08 -52.11
N MET A 350 -2.75 -16.93 -51.66
CA MET A 350 -3.50 -17.81 -52.55
C MET A 350 -4.35 -17.05 -53.58
N ILE A 351 -5.01 -15.97 -53.17
CA ILE A 351 -5.79 -15.10 -54.07
C ILE A 351 -4.87 -14.45 -55.11
N LEU A 352 -3.71 -13.95 -54.70
CA LEU A 352 -2.72 -13.36 -55.60
C LEU A 352 -2.22 -14.37 -56.64
N VAL A 353 -1.89 -15.59 -56.21
CA VAL A 353 -1.46 -16.67 -57.13
C VAL A 353 -2.57 -17.00 -58.13
N PHE A 354 -3.82 -17.10 -57.67
CA PHE A 354 -4.95 -17.38 -58.55
C PHE A 354 -5.17 -16.27 -59.58
N LEU A 355 -5.06 -15.00 -59.18
CA LEU A 355 -5.14 -13.85 -60.10
C LEU A 355 -4.01 -13.87 -61.14
N ILE A 356 -2.79 -14.21 -60.73
CA ILE A 356 -1.65 -14.36 -61.65
C ILE A 356 -1.92 -15.47 -62.67
N ILE A 357 -2.45 -16.62 -62.24
CA ILE A 357 -2.82 -17.72 -63.14
C ILE A 357 -3.89 -17.26 -64.12
N LEU A 358 -4.95 -16.59 -63.65
CA LEU A 358 -6.02 -16.07 -64.52
C LEU A 358 -5.51 -15.06 -65.54
N ILE A 359 -4.60 -14.16 -65.13
CA ILE A 359 -3.94 -13.22 -66.04
C ILE A 359 -3.11 -13.99 -67.08
N TYR A 360 -2.33 -14.98 -66.65
CA TYR A 360 -1.52 -15.80 -67.56
C TYR A 360 -2.39 -16.57 -68.56
N SER A 361 -3.49 -17.19 -68.11
CA SER A 361 -4.46 -17.88 -68.97
C SER A 361 -5.15 -16.92 -69.93
N CYS A 362 -5.52 -15.71 -69.48
CA CYS A 362 -6.09 -14.68 -70.34
C CYS A 362 -5.09 -14.16 -71.39
N CYS A 363 -3.83 -13.95 -70.99
CA CYS A 363 -2.76 -13.55 -71.90
C CYS A 363 -2.44 -14.64 -72.92
N SER A 364 -2.42 -15.91 -72.50
CA SER A 364 -2.25 -17.06 -73.38
C SER A 364 -3.40 -17.20 -74.38
N SER A 365 -4.66 -17.03 -73.93
CA SER A 365 -5.86 -17.01 -74.77
C SER A 365 -5.87 -15.85 -75.78
N LYS A 366 -5.43 -14.66 -75.37
CA LYS A 366 -5.26 -13.54 -76.31
C LYS A 366 -4.18 -13.83 -77.34
N LYS A 367 -3.09 -14.47 -76.93
CA LYS A 367 -2.00 -14.85 -77.83
C LYS A 367 -2.45 -15.91 -78.85
N SER A 368 -3.20 -16.93 -78.43
CA SER A 368 -3.76 -17.93 -79.35
C SER A 368 -4.75 -17.32 -80.34
N LYS A 369 -5.66 -16.45 -79.89
CA LYS A 369 -6.59 -15.73 -80.79
C LYS A 369 -5.88 -14.83 -81.79
N SER A 370 -4.81 -14.16 -81.39
CA SER A 370 -4.00 -13.35 -82.31
C SER A 370 -3.24 -14.19 -83.35
N GLN A 371 -2.86 -15.42 -82.99
CA GLN A 371 -2.17 -16.36 -83.88
C GLN A 371 -3.12 -17.05 -84.87
N GLU A 372 -4.38 -17.25 -84.46
CA GLU A 372 -5.46 -17.78 -85.28
C GLU A 372 -5.95 -16.75 -86.31
N GLN A 373 -6.10 -15.47 -85.93
CA GLN A 373 -6.38 -14.39 -86.88
C GLN A 373 -5.22 -14.12 -87.85
N ALA A 374 -3.96 -14.26 -87.42
CA ALA A 374 -2.82 -14.16 -88.32
C ALA A 374 -2.81 -15.31 -89.35
N SER A 375 -3.14 -16.54 -88.94
CA SER A 375 -3.25 -17.70 -89.84
C SER A 375 -4.42 -17.58 -90.83
N GLU A 376 -5.59 -17.09 -90.42
CA GLU A 376 -6.71 -16.85 -91.33
C GLU A 376 -6.41 -15.72 -92.34
N SER A 377 -5.72 -14.66 -91.90
CA SER A 377 -5.29 -13.60 -92.83
C SER A 377 -4.31 -14.10 -93.88
N HIS A 378 -3.38 -15.00 -93.50
CA HIS A 378 -2.43 -15.63 -94.41
C HIS A 378 -3.10 -16.63 -95.36
N LEU A 379 -4.10 -17.39 -94.89
CA LEU A 379 -4.89 -18.29 -95.73
C LEU A 379 -5.78 -17.53 -96.72
N SER A 380 -6.28 -16.35 -96.33
CA SER A 380 -7.05 -15.46 -97.20
C SER A 380 -6.20 -14.80 -98.29
N SER A 381 -4.92 -14.51 -98.03
CA SER A 381 -4.01 -13.94 -99.04
C SER A 381 -3.57 -14.99 -100.06
N VAL A 382 -3.30 -16.22 -99.63
CA VAL A 382 -2.98 -17.36 -100.51
C VAL A 382 -4.17 -17.70 -101.42
N ARG A 383 -5.40 -17.70 -100.87
CA ARG A 383 -6.62 -17.98 -101.66
C ARG A 383 -6.95 -16.86 -102.67
N LYS A 384 -6.49 -15.61 -102.45
CA LYS A 384 -6.59 -14.51 -103.43
C LYS A 384 -5.54 -14.59 -104.54
N GLN A 385 -4.39 -15.23 -104.31
CA GLN A 385 -3.40 -15.46 -105.37
C GLN A 385 -3.82 -16.56 -106.34
N ASP A 386 -4.52 -17.59 -105.86
CA ASP A 386 -4.96 -18.74 -106.68
C ASP A 386 -6.17 -18.43 -107.59
N GLN A 387 -6.93 -17.37 -107.29
CA GLN A 387 -8.00 -16.87 -108.18
C GLN A 387 -7.50 -15.97 -109.31
N ARG A 388 -6.20 -15.64 -109.35
CA ARG A 388 -5.60 -14.72 -110.34
C ARG A 388 -4.74 -15.42 -111.39
N SER A 389 -4.67 -16.76 -111.39
CA SER A 389 -3.90 -17.58 -112.34
C SER A 389 -4.75 -18.45 -113.27
N ARG A 390 -6.05 -18.13 -113.44
CA ARG A 390 -6.82 -18.62 -114.60
C ARG A 390 -6.38 -17.91 -115.87
#